data_AF-A0A925RP14-F1
#
_entry.id   AF-A0A925RP14-F1
#
_cell.length_a   1.000
_cell.length_b   1.000
_cell.length_c   1.000
_cell.angle_alpha   90.00
_cell.angle_beta   90.00
_cell.angle_gamma   90.00
#
_symmetry.space_group_name_H-M   'P 1'
#
loop_
_entity.id
_entity.type
_entity.pdbx_description
1 polymer ?
#
loop_
_entity_poly.entity_id
_entity_poly.type
_entity_poly.pdbx_seq_one_letter_code
_entity_poly.pdbx_strand_id
1 'polypeptide(L)' 'MRVLAITKIFPNAAEPLSAPFNRQQFAALGRLCDVEVLASIPWFPGAGAFGKWSA' A
#
# COMPACT_ATOMS: atom_id res chain seq x y z
N MET A 1 -9.41 -5.53 -17.02
CA MET A 1 -8.34 -4.51 -16.92
C MET A 1 -7.53 -4.81 -15.67
N ARG A 2 -6.20 -4.61 -15.70
CA ARG A 2 -5.32 -4.81 -14.53
C ARG A 2 -4.57 -3.50 -14.26
N VAL A 3 -4.50 -3.09 -12.99
CA VAL A 3 -3.91 -1.82 -12.55
C VAL A 3 -2.88 -2.09 -11.46
N LEU A 4 -1.68 -1.55 -11.63
CA LEU A 4 -0.65 -1.47 -10.59
C LEU A 4 -0.58 -0.03 -10.07
N ALA A 5 -0.99 0.19 -8.82
CA ALA A 5 -0.94 1.49 -8.17
C ALA A 5 0.35 1.62 -7.34
N ILE A 6 1.25 2.52 -7.76
CA ILE A 6 2.52 2.79 -7.06
C ILE A 6 2.36 4.05 -6.20
N THR A 7 2.60 3.95 -4.89
CA THR A 7 2.43 5.09 -3.97
C THR A 7 3.36 5.02 -2.77
N LYS A 8 3.63 6.18 -2.16
CA LYS A 8 4.21 6.30 -0.80
C LYS A 8 3.14 6.44 0.28
N ILE A 9 1.90 6.70 -0.12
CA ILE A 9 0.76 7.05 0.74
C ILE A 9 -0.17 5.83 0.78
N PHE A 10 0.16 4.87 1.63
CA PHE A 10 -0.65 3.67 1.89
C PHE A 10 -0.33 3.13 3.31
N PRO A 11 -1.30 2.48 3.99
CA PRO A 11 -1.04 1.89 5.30
C PRO A 11 0.15 0.93 5.29
N ASN A 12 0.94 0.96 6.36
CA ASN A 12 2.03 0.01 6.59
C ASN A 12 1.97 -0.50 8.05
N ALA A 13 2.86 -1.43 8.42
CA ALA A 13 2.84 -2.05 9.74
C ALA A 13 3.15 -1.07 10.89
N ALA A 14 3.96 -0.04 10.64
CA ALA A 14 4.27 0.99 11.64
C ALA A 14 3.14 2.03 11.75
N GLU A 15 2.44 2.31 10.65
CA GLU A 15 1.38 3.31 10.57
C GLU A 15 0.11 2.73 9.91
N PRO A 16 -0.62 1.84 10.59
CA PRO A 16 -1.75 1.11 10.01
C PRO A 16 -2.98 1.99 9.72
N LEU A 17 -3.06 3.16 10.35
CA LEU A 17 -4.16 4.11 10.19
C LEU A 17 -3.82 5.27 9.23
N SER A 18 -2.63 5.28 8.63
CA SER A 18 -2.27 6.29 7.65
C SER A 18 -3.05 6.09 6.33
N ALA A 19 -3.08 7.14 5.50
CA ALA A 19 -3.62 7.06 4.14
C ALA A 19 -5.05 6.46 3.99
N PRO A 20 -6.04 6.78 4.86
CA PRO A 20 -7.37 6.19 4.80
C PRO A 20 -8.09 6.50 3.48
N PHE A 21 -7.88 7.69 2.91
CA PHE A 21 -8.44 8.09 1.63
C PHE A 21 -7.92 7.20 0.47
N ASN A 22 -6.61 7.01 0.37
CA ASN A 22 -6.01 6.16 -0.67
C ASN A 22 -6.50 4.71 -0.55
N ARG A 23 -6.57 4.18 0.68
CA ARG A 23 -7.13 2.84 0.92
C ARG A 23 -8.57 2.73 0.42
N GLN A 24 -9.43 3.70 0.72
CA GLN A 24 -10.82 3.71 0.26
C GLN A 24 -10.92 3.85 -1.26
N GLN A 25 -10.08 4.70 -1.86
CA GLN A 25 -10.04 4.91 -3.32
C GLN A 25 -9.64 3.63 -4.06
N PHE A 26 -8.59 2.94 -3.63
CA PHE A 26 -8.16 1.68 -4.24
C PHE A 26 -9.17 0.55 -3.99
N ALA A 27 -9.80 0.50 -2.82
CA ALA A 27 -10.88 -0.45 -2.56
C ALA A 27 -12.09 -0.23 -3.47
N ALA A 28 -12.46 1.03 -3.74
CA ALA A 28 -13.51 1.35 -4.69
C ALA A 28 -13.12 0.97 -6.13
N LEU A 29 -11.87 1.24 -6.53
CA LEU A 29 -11.35 0.87 -7.86
C LEU A 29 -11.29 -0.66 -8.05
N GLY A 30 -10.96 -1.40 -7.00
CA GLY A 30 -10.93 -2.87 -7.00
C GLY A 30 -12.30 -3.52 -7.25
N ARG A 31 -13.39 -2.77 -7.12
CA ARG A 31 -14.74 -3.24 -7.50
C ARG A 31 -14.95 -3.27 -9.02
N LEU A 32 -14.10 -2.58 -9.79
CA LEU A 32 -14.22 -2.42 -11.24
C LEU A 32 -13.13 -3.18 -12.00
N CYS A 33 -11.99 -3.46 -11.38
CA CYS A 33 -10.84 -4.11 -12.01
C CYS A 33 -9.90 -4.76 -11.01
N ASP A 34 -8.96 -5.56 -11.51
CA ASP A 34 -7.87 -6.16 -10.72
C ASP A 34 -6.85 -5.07 -10.35
N VAL A 35 -6.66 -4.84 -9.04
CA VAL A 35 -5.82 -3.76 -8.50
C VAL A 35 -4.78 -4.35 -7.56
N GLU A 36 -3.50 -4.13 -7.88
CA GLU A 36 -2.36 -4.38 -7.02
C GLU A 36 -1.79 -3.04 -6.53
N VAL A 37 -1.49 -2.93 -5.23
CA VAL A 37 -0.93 -1.71 -4.65
C VAL A 37 0.51 -1.97 -4.22
N LEU A 38 1.45 -1.28 -4.86
CA LEU A 38 2.86 -1.26 -4.47
C LEU A 38 3.13 -0.02 -3.61
N ALA A 39 3.09 -0.23 -2.28
CA ALA A 39 3.42 0.79 -1.30
C ALA A 39 4.93 0.82 -1.04
N SER A 40 5.60 1.89 -1.45
CA SER A 40 7.04 2.07 -1.21
C SER A 40 7.29 2.53 0.23
N ILE A 41 8.23 1.86 0.92
CA ILE A 41 8.68 2.21 2.27
C ILE A 41 10.07 2.85 2.15
N PRO A 42 10.34 4.00 2.81
CA PRO A 42 11.68 4.58 2.86
C PRO A 42 12.70 3.59 3.43
N TRP A 43 13.86 3.48 2.79
CA TRP A 43 14.96 2.67 3.31
C TRP A 43 15.73 3.44 4.39
N PHE A 44 16.03 2.75 5.49
CA PHE A 44 16.92 3.18 6.58
C PHE A 44 17.49 1.94 7.31
N PRO A 45 18.61 2.04 8.06
CA PRO A 45 19.12 0.92 8.84
C PRO A 45 18.06 0.33 9.78
N GLY A 46 17.74 -0.96 9.61
CA GLY A 46 16.69 -1.65 10.38
C GLY A 46 15.28 -1.64 9.75
N ALA A 47 15.08 -1.01 8.60
CA ALA A 47 13.77 -0.92 7.92
C ALA A 47 13.15 -2.30 7.59
N GLY A 48 13.97 -3.33 7.35
CA GLY A 48 13.51 -4.69 7.05
C GLY A 48 12.67 -5.34 8.16
N ALA A 49 12.80 -4.90 9.42
CA ALA A 49 11.99 -5.42 10.53
C ALA A 49 10.52 -4.93 10.49
N PHE A 50 10.26 -3.83 9.78
CA PHE A 50 8.94 -3.19 9.67
C PHE A 50 8.19 -3.58 8.37
N GLY A 51 8.88 -4.25 7.44
CA GLY A 51 8.29 -4.78 6.22
C GLY A 51 7.57 -6.10 6.49
N LYS A 52 6.29 -6.06 6.86
CA LYS A 52 5.44 -7.26 6.88
C LYS A 52 4.19 -7.04 6.06
N TRP A 53 4.30 -7.19 4.74
CA TRP A 53 3.25 -7.66 3.82
C TRP A 53 3.96 -8.02 2.50
N SER A 54 4.33 -9.29 2.34
CA SER A 54 4.58 -9.86 1.02
C SER A 54 4.19 -11.34 1.06
N ALA A 55 3.20 -11.67 0.22
CA ALA A 55 2.47 -12.94 0.10
C ALA A 55 1.48 -13.24 1.22
#